data_AF-A0A7J6LAT7-F1
#
_entry.id   AF-A0A7J6LAT7-F1
#
_cell.length_a   1.000
_cell.length_b   1.000
_cell.length_c   1.000
_cell.angle_alpha   90.00
_cell.angle_beta   90.00
_cell.angle_gamma   90.00
#
_symmetry.space_group_name_H-M   'P 1'
#
loop_
_entity.id
_entity.type
_entity.pdbx_description
1 polymer ?
#
loop_
_entity_poly.entity_id
_entity_poly.type
_entity_poly.pdbx_seq_one_letter_code
_entity_poly.pdbx_strand_id
1 'polypeptide(L)'
;MVRNKCHEPGKESAPKLGIRARRRGKRGRKQRTSHQSSRGLPPKSEPPNESEHHRDGLVKVGTVLVKKLELLSGYRQDSSDVHYYRSGKQYRTSSAEEYVIPESCTPVEHMAHSRSMNYRDSGKTDLPTTLSVPIKAAATKGEQLNGRRQDVISQLEEIAATLEPLKKDWAKRLPGSCRELNLPLLYYLGKITDYPDVGMVEELRDNGGLSFNGDIHAPGIFPLLNNPVKDGTRQRFNEELERQSIKRLSRMRDEVQEITADDEDLWTQAMADVAKGRLIGPVGLAEVGTWEGFGLTERHIVEQPGKRRPCDNYRSSRVNQTMFVQHKVKLPELDTLFASVNELWEASPHPVGLAVWKRDHEDACRQVPLRADQRRYSTIVLRDTSDGKRKAFVHTVFPFGAVSSVTGYLRLSMMLSHIARTLLACPMQSYLDDYYCVESSKTSQSSFEAFGALNRLVGCRLKIAKDCPPAGGATILGIEVDVSISGKMTCRLGQERRENLMNDVSYAVIHGFPAGAAGRKLAGGISRTLWKRISKNAYPGVDRSCRAESRGCQCSS
;
A
#
# COMPACT_ATOMS: atom_id res chain seq x y z
N MET A 1 0.83 38.64 -54.84
CA MET A 1 1.61 39.62 -54.06
C MET A 1 2.09 38.87 -52.82
N VAL A 2 3.34 38.56 -52.53
CA VAL A 2 4.66 39.08 -52.93
C VAL A 2 5.60 37.87 -53.11
N ARG A 3 6.47 37.96 -54.12
CA ARG A 3 7.56 37.02 -54.45
C ARG A 3 8.78 37.24 -53.54
N ASN A 4 9.60 36.20 -53.37
CA ASN A 4 11.08 36.16 -53.46
C ASN A 4 11.64 35.16 -52.43
N LYS A 5 12.72 34.43 -52.64
CA LYS A 5 13.54 33.98 -53.79
C LYS A 5 14.59 33.03 -53.16
N CYS A 6 15.09 32.10 -53.97
CA CYS A 6 16.08 31.06 -53.68
C CYS A 6 17.39 31.56 -53.03
N HIS A 7 18.08 30.70 -52.26
CA HIS A 7 19.52 30.38 -52.42
C HIS A 7 20.02 29.21 -51.53
N GLU A 8 20.59 28.19 -52.16
CA GLU A 8 21.68 27.30 -51.71
C GLU A 8 22.89 27.54 -52.67
N PRO A 9 24.11 26.95 -52.54
CA PRO A 9 24.80 26.20 -51.45
C PRO A 9 26.29 26.63 -51.21
N GLY A 10 26.97 26.04 -50.22
CA GLY A 10 28.45 25.98 -50.08
C GLY A 10 28.87 25.32 -48.76
N LYS A 11 29.45 24.12 -48.72
CA LYS A 11 30.84 23.65 -48.93
C LYS A 11 31.88 24.08 -47.86
N GLU A 12 32.71 23.09 -47.50
CA GLU A 12 33.95 23.10 -46.67
C GLU A 12 33.75 23.01 -45.14
N SER A 13 34.53 22.28 -44.34
CA SER A 13 35.67 21.36 -44.53
C SER A 13 35.90 20.58 -43.21
N ALA A 14 36.50 19.39 -43.31
CA ALA A 14 36.87 18.51 -42.19
C ALA A 14 38.21 18.91 -41.53
N PRO A 15 38.53 18.34 -40.36
CA PRO A 15 39.89 17.84 -40.16
C PRO A 15 39.95 16.37 -39.71
N LYS A 16 40.87 15.66 -40.37
CA LYS A 16 41.42 14.34 -40.06
C LYS A 16 42.38 14.43 -38.87
N LEU A 17 42.51 13.35 -38.09
CA LEU A 17 43.70 12.87 -37.36
C LEU A 17 43.26 11.57 -36.64
N GLY A 18 43.93 10.42 -36.65
CA GLY A 18 45.20 9.98 -37.20
C GLY A 18 45.45 8.58 -36.62
N ILE A 19 45.41 7.55 -37.47
CA ILE A 19 45.71 6.16 -37.12
C ILE A 19 47.23 6.02 -36.94
N ARG A 20 47.68 5.38 -35.85
CA ARG A 20 49.04 4.79 -35.76
C ARG A 20 48.96 3.37 -35.21
N ALA A 21 49.24 2.43 -36.11
CA ALA A 21 49.60 1.05 -35.80
C ALA A 21 51.13 0.89 -35.81
N ARG A 22 51.66 0.01 -34.95
CA ARG A 22 52.94 -0.76 -34.99
C ARG A 22 53.21 -1.23 -33.54
N ARG A 23 53.73 -2.42 -33.21
CA ARG A 23 54.29 -3.56 -33.94
C ARG A 23 54.42 -4.74 -32.97
N ARG A 24 54.52 -5.93 -33.56
CA ARG A 24 54.75 -7.28 -32.99
C ARG A 24 55.90 -7.39 -31.98
N GLY A 25 55.73 -8.30 -31.00
CA GLY A 25 56.78 -8.99 -30.25
C GLY A 25 56.34 -10.42 -29.91
N LYS A 26 57.14 -11.41 -30.30
CA LYS A 26 56.85 -12.86 -30.33
C LYS A 26 57.39 -13.58 -29.08
N ARG A 27 56.69 -14.67 -28.71
CA ARG A 27 57.17 -15.98 -28.19
C ARG A 27 57.71 -16.08 -26.76
N GLY A 28 57.11 -17.03 -26.02
CA GLY A 28 57.71 -17.70 -24.87
C GLY A 28 56.78 -18.74 -24.25
N ARG A 29 56.81 -19.98 -24.75
CA ARG A 29 56.05 -21.14 -24.23
C ARG A 29 56.91 -21.83 -23.15
N LYS A 30 56.43 -21.93 -21.91
CA LYS A 30 56.88 -22.94 -20.94
C LYS A 30 55.68 -23.49 -20.18
N GLN A 31 55.58 -24.82 -20.17
CA GLN A 31 54.59 -25.63 -19.46
C GLN A 31 55.00 -25.87 -17.99
N ARG A 32 54.03 -26.36 -17.21
CA ARG A 32 54.08 -26.98 -15.86
C ARG A 32 54.14 -25.98 -14.71
N THR A 33 53.35 -26.07 -13.63
CA THR A 33 52.57 -27.17 -13.02
C THR A 33 51.57 -26.56 -12.03
N SER A 34 50.48 -27.28 -11.77
CA SER A 34 49.46 -27.01 -10.74
C SER A 34 50.05 -26.79 -9.35
N HIS A 35 49.59 -25.76 -8.63
CA HIS A 35 49.38 -25.76 -7.17
C HIS A 35 48.39 -24.64 -6.79
N GLN A 36 47.33 -25.02 -6.07
CA GLN A 36 46.38 -24.12 -5.43
C GLN A 36 47.09 -23.25 -4.39
N SER A 37 46.81 -21.96 -4.40
CA SER A 37 47.13 -21.03 -3.30
C SER A 37 46.17 -19.86 -3.38
N SER A 38 45.21 -19.87 -2.46
CA SER A 38 44.29 -18.78 -2.15
C SER A 38 45.09 -17.51 -1.82
N ARG A 39 44.96 -16.47 -2.65
CA ARG A 39 45.40 -15.12 -2.30
C ARG A 39 44.18 -14.26 -1.98
N GLY A 40 44.18 -13.79 -0.73
CA GLY A 40 43.11 -13.05 -0.10
C GLY A 40 42.74 -11.76 -0.81
N LEU A 41 41.44 -11.52 -0.83
CA LEU A 41 40.84 -10.20 -1.04
C LEU A 41 41.35 -9.24 0.05
N PRO A 42 41.58 -7.96 -0.26
CA PRO A 42 41.90 -6.95 0.74
C PRO A 42 40.72 -6.82 1.74
N PRO A 43 40.99 -6.57 3.03
CA PRO A 43 39.94 -6.43 4.02
C PRO A 43 39.01 -5.28 3.63
N LYS A 44 37.71 -5.54 3.75
CA LYS A 44 36.65 -4.53 3.63
C LYS A 44 36.99 -3.37 4.56
N SER A 45 37.10 -2.16 4.01
CA SER A 45 37.16 -0.94 4.81
C SER A 45 35.94 -0.91 5.72
N GLU A 46 36.17 -0.82 7.02
CA GLU A 46 35.15 -0.57 8.03
C GLU A 46 34.29 0.64 7.63
N PRO A 47 32.99 0.64 7.93
CA PRO A 47 32.17 1.83 7.75
C PRO A 47 32.73 2.95 8.64
N PRO A 48 32.71 4.22 8.18
CA PRO A 48 33.28 5.32 8.95
C PRO A 48 32.61 5.39 10.33
N ASN A 49 33.45 5.47 11.36
CA ASN A 49 33.08 5.66 12.76
C ASN A 49 31.97 6.71 12.88
N GLU A 50 30.90 6.34 13.58
CA GLU A 50 29.82 7.23 14.02
C GLU A 50 30.43 8.51 14.59
N SER A 51 30.10 9.67 14.02
CA SER A 51 30.58 10.93 14.55
C SER A 51 29.95 11.20 15.92
N GLU A 52 30.78 11.44 16.93
CA GLU A 52 30.41 11.75 18.31
C GLU A 52 29.38 12.89 18.43
N HIS A 53 29.30 13.77 17.42
CA HIS A 53 28.28 14.83 17.33
C HIS A 53 26.84 14.33 17.20
N HIS A 54 26.59 13.12 16.68
CA HIS A 54 25.24 12.54 16.59
C HIS A 54 24.76 11.94 17.93
N ARG A 55 25.67 11.40 18.74
CA ARG A 55 25.34 10.91 20.09
C ARG A 55 24.99 12.07 21.02
N ASP A 56 25.73 13.18 20.97
CA ASP A 56 25.46 14.34 21.83
C ASP A 56 24.11 15.03 21.56
N GLY A 57 23.68 15.08 20.29
CA GLY A 57 22.35 15.58 19.91
C GLY A 57 21.21 14.67 20.41
N LEU A 58 21.37 13.35 20.27
CA LEU A 58 20.42 12.36 20.77
C LEU A 58 20.42 12.24 22.29
N VAL A 59 21.52 12.53 22.98
CA VAL A 59 21.60 12.54 24.45
C VAL A 59 20.89 13.77 25.03
N LYS A 60 21.12 14.97 24.47
CA LYS A 60 20.40 16.19 24.91
C LYS A 60 18.90 16.14 24.64
N VAL A 61 18.50 15.66 23.45
CA VAL A 61 17.10 15.41 23.13
C VAL A 61 16.57 14.22 23.95
N GLY A 62 17.40 13.21 24.17
CA GLY A 62 17.10 12.02 24.97
C GLY A 62 16.73 12.32 26.41
N THR A 63 17.40 13.26 27.10
CA THR A 63 17.02 13.67 28.47
C THR A 63 15.65 14.34 28.52
N VAL A 64 15.32 15.16 27.50
CA VAL A 64 13.98 15.79 27.38
C VAL A 64 12.92 14.73 27.04
N LEU A 65 13.24 13.79 26.16
CA LEU A 65 12.37 12.67 25.79
C LEU A 65 12.12 11.71 26.96
N VAL A 66 13.11 11.43 27.81
CA VAL A 66 12.98 10.57 29.00
C VAL A 66 12.03 11.17 30.05
N LYS A 67 12.08 12.48 30.30
CA LYS A 67 11.10 13.14 31.18
C LYS A 67 9.69 13.13 30.60
N LYS A 68 9.55 13.26 29.27
CA LYS A 68 8.24 13.20 28.59
C LYS A 68 7.70 11.77 28.42
N LEU A 69 8.58 10.77 28.45
CA LEU A 69 8.25 9.34 28.51
C LEU A 69 7.46 9.00 29.77
N GLU A 70 7.88 9.52 30.94
CA GLU A 70 7.16 9.33 32.21
C GLU A 70 5.75 9.93 32.15
N LEU A 71 5.59 11.13 31.58
CA LEU A 71 4.28 11.78 31.44
C LEU A 71 3.33 10.99 30.54
N LEU A 72 3.80 10.49 29.40
CA LEU A 72 2.97 9.67 28.49
C LEU A 72 2.75 8.24 29.01
N SER A 73 3.57 7.74 29.94
CA SER A 73 3.40 6.41 30.52
C SER A 73 2.06 6.26 31.29
N GLY A 74 1.57 7.32 31.94
CA GLY A 74 0.23 7.36 32.55
C GLY A 74 -0.93 7.38 31.54
N TYR A 75 -0.63 7.65 30.27
CA TYR A 75 -1.59 7.61 29.15
C TYR A 75 -1.55 6.30 28.38
N ARG A 76 -0.59 5.43 28.66
CA ARG A 76 -0.46 4.11 28.04
C ARG A 76 -1.56 3.17 28.54
N GLN A 77 -2.21 2.46 27.61
CA GLN A 77 -3.04 1.30 27.94
C GLN A 77 -2.14 0.07 28.06
N ASP A 78 -2.36 -0.75 29.09
CA ASP A 78 -1.53 -1.93 29.40
C ASP A 78 -1.47 -2.88 28.20
N SER A 79 -0.26 -3.27 27.77
CA SER A 79 0.01 -3.79 26.42
C SER A 79 0.67 -5.18 26.43
N SER A 80 0.63 -5.89 27.55
CA SER A 80 1.30 -7.19 27.70
C SER A 80 0.74 -8.29 26.77
N ASP A 81 -0.46 -8.11 26.21
CA ASP A 81 -1.10 -9.02 25.25
C ASP A 81 -1.51 -8.31 23.94
N VAL A 82 -0.61 -7.52 23.34
CA VAL A 82 -0.89 -6.87 22.04
C VAL A 82 -1.01 -7.93 20.96
N HIS A 83 -2.23 -8.13 20.49
CA HIS A 83 -2.52 -8.97 19.33
C HIS A 83 -3.24 -8.10 18.31
N TYR A 84 -2.63 -7.92 17.14
CA TYR A 84 -3.32 -7.41 15.95
C TYR A 84 -4.19 -8.52 15.36
N TYR A 85 -4.93 -8.23 14.28
CA TYR A 85 -5.86 -9.15 13.65
C TYR A 85 -5.25 -10.57 13.46
N ARG A 86 -5.53 -11.48 14.41
CA ARG A 86 -5.01 -12.86 14.39
C ARG A 86 -5.74 -13.67 13.34
N SER A 87 -5.12 -14.74 12.85
CA SER A 87 -5.91 -15.84 12.29
C SER A 87 -6.72 -16.47 13.43
N GLY A 88 -7.85 -15.88 13.79
CA GLY A 88 -8.94 -16.67 14.34
C GLY A 88 -9.05 -17.90 13.46
N LYS A 89 -9.17 -19.08 14.07
CA LYS A 89 -9.50 -20.32 13.36
C LYS A 89 -10.42 -19.91 12.24
N GLN A 90 -10.00 -20.13 10.99
CA GLN A 90 -10.88 -20.01 9.83
C GLN A 90 -12.19 -20.56 10.33
N TYR A 91 -13.21 -19.71 10.47
CA TYR A 91 -14.46 -20.13 11.11
C TYR A 91 -14.79 -21.42 10.38
N ARG A 92 -14.66 -22.55 11.07
CA ARG A 92 -15.36 -23.75 10.64
C ARG A 92 -16.76 -23.25 10.86
N THR A 93 -17.35 -22.75 9.78
CA THR A 93 -18.78 -22.77 9.59
C THR A 93 -19.17 -24.13 10.14
N SER A 94 -19.74 -24.15 11.35
CA SER A 94 -20.59 -25.24 11.80
C SER A 94 -21.49 -25.48 10.60
N SER A 95 -21.17 -26.58 9.90
CA SER A 95 -21.53 -26.92 8.53
C SER A 95 -21.98 -25.74 7.63
N ALA A 96 -21.20 -25.43 6.59
CA ALA A 96 -21.65 -24.58 5.49
C ALA A 96 -23.01 -25.04 4.89
N GLU A 97 -23.46 -26.25 5.23
CA GLU A 97 -24.74 -26.87 4.90
C GLU A 97 -25.97 -26.08 5.40
N GLU A 98 -25.93 -25.35 6.53
CA GLU A 98 -27.09 -24.57 7.03
C GLU A 98 -27.44 -23.33 6.19
N TYR A 99 -26.51 -22.83 5.38
CA TYR A 99 -26.72 -21.72 4.43
C TYR A 99 -26.58 -22.18 2.98
N VAL A 100 -26.42 -23.48 2.77
CA VAL A 100 -26.66 -24.09 1.46
C VAL A 100 -28.17 -24.18 1.34
N ILE A 101 -28.74 -23.17 0.70
CA ILE A 101 -30.07 -23.29 0.09
C ILE A 101 -30.08 -24.66 -0.64
N PRO A 102 -31.13 -25.49 -0.61
CA PRO A 102 -31.11 -26.79 -1.29
C PRO A 102 -30.79 -26.65 -2.78
N GLU A 103 -30.01 -27.56 -3.39
CA GLU A 103 -29.65 -27.50 -4.84
C GLU A 103 -30.89 -27.47 -5.76
N SER A 104 -32.05 -27.90 -5.25
CA SER A 104 -33.36 -27.88 -5.91
C SER A 104 -34.07 -26.52 -5.97
N CYS A 105 -33.64 -25.48 -5.23
CA CYS A 105 -34.32 -24.17 -5.25
C CYS A 105 -34.01 -23.37 -6.53
N THR A 106 -35.06 -22.83 -7.15
CA THR A 106 -35.02 -21.85 -8.25
C THR A 106 -34.32 -20.55 -7.81
N PRO A 107 -33.84 -19.70 -8.76
CA PRO A 107 -33.26 -18.39 -8.42
C PRO A 107 -34.21 -17.48 -7.61
N VAL A 108 -35.52 -17.54 -7.87
CA VAL A 108 -36.54 -16.75 -7.15
C VAL A 108 -36.69 -17.25 -5.71
N GLU A 109 -36.78 -18.56 -5.51
CA GLU A 109 -36.80 -19.18 -4.17
C GLU A 109 -35.50 -18.91 -3.41
N HIS A 110 -34.35 -18.94 -4.10
CA HIS A 110 -33.07 -18.57 -3.52
C HIS A 110 -33.10 -17.12 -3.01
N MET A 111 -33.62 -16.18 -3.79
CA MET A 111 -33.76 -14.79 -3.37
C MET A 111 -34.71 -14.63 -2.18
N ALA A 112 -35.87 -15.28 -2.21
CA ALA A 112 -36.84 -15.24 -1.11
C ALA A 112 -36.25 -15.82 0.19
N HIS A 113 -35.58 -16.97 0.11
CA HIS A 113 -34.93 -17.60 1.25
C HIS A 113 -33.75 -16.76 1.78
N SER A 114 -32.93 -16.20 0.89
CA SER A 114 -31.85 -15.27 1.28
C SER A 114 -32.37 -14.03 1.99
N ARG A 115 -33.56 -13.53 1.64
CA ARG A 115 -34.22 -12.40 2.33
C ARG A 115 -34.73 -12.77 3.73
N SER A 116 -35.13 -14.03 3.94
CA SER A 116 -35.56 -14.53 5.25
C SER A 116 -34.41 -14.91 6.18
N MET A 117 -33.18 -14.99 5.66
CA MET A 117 -32.02 -15.35 6.47
C MET A 117 -31.64 -14.19 7.40
N ASN A 118 -31.53 -14.49 8.68
CA ASN A 118 -30.84 -13.61 9.61
C ASN A 118 -29.34 -13.64 9.32
N TYR A 119 -28.69 -12.48 9.40
CA TYR A 119 -27.23 -12.40 9.33
C TYR A 119 -26.66 -13.15 10.54
N ARG A 120 -25.97 -14.27 10.29
CA ARG A 120 -25.34 -15.07 11.35
C ARG A 120 -23.97 -14.51 11.64
N ASP A 121 -23.94 -13.50 12.49
CA ASP A 121 -22.82 -13.33 13.40
C ASP A 121 -23.31 -12.78 14.74
N SER A 122 -23.95 -13.65 15.50
CA SER A 122 -24.10 -13.51 16.96
C SER A 122 -22.87 -14.07 17.70
N GLY A 123 -21.82 -14.47 16.98
CA GLY A 123 -20.55 -14.86 17.57
C GLY A 123 -19.78 -13.62 17.99
N LYS A 124 -19.19 -13.63 19.18
CA LYS A 124 -18.18 -12.63 19.54
C LYS A 124 -17.02 -12.76 18.54
N THR A 125 -16.89 -11.84 17.59
CA THR A 125 -15.64 -11.70 16.84
C THR A 125 -14.58 -11.31 17.86
N ASP A 126 -13.54 -12.11 18.02
CA ASP A 126 -12.40 -11.75 18.87
C ASP A 126 -11.73 -10.51 18.29
N LEU A 127 -12.10 -9.35 18.82
CA LEU A 127 -11.48 -8.08 18.46
C LEU A 127 -10.02 -8.09 18.94
N PRO A 128 -9.09 -7.51 18.15
CA PRO A 128 -7.75 -7.22 18.64
C PRO A 128 -7.82 -6.52 20.00
N THR A 129 -6.97 -6.90 20.95
CA THR A 129 -6.88 -6.22 22.25
C THR A 129 -6.65 -4.72 22.08
N THR A 130 -5.81 -4.35 21.11
CA THR A 130 -5.57 -2.95 20.71
C THR A 130 -6.82 -2.20 20.27
N LEU A 131 -7.89 -2.88 19.86
CA LEU A 131 -9.16 -2.29 19.47
C LEU A 131 -10.20 -2.38 20.60
N SER A 132 -10.27 -3.51 21.31
CA SER A 132 -11.19 -3.72 22.44
C SER A 132 -10.97 -2.72 23.59
N VAL A 133 -9.71 -2.46 23.96
CA VAL A 133 -9.41 -1.54 25.09
C VAL A 133 -9.88 -0.10 24.83
N PRO A 134 -9.59 0.55 23.68
CA PRO A 134 -10.13 1.89 23.42
C PRO A 134 -11.66 1.90 23.28
N ILE A 135 -12.30 0.81 22.81
CA ILE A 135 -13.78 0.69 22.79
C ILE A 135 -14.32 0.77 24.23
N LYS A 136 -13.78 -0.05 25.14
CA LYS A 136 -14.18 -0.04 26.56
C LYS A 136 -13.88 1.29 27.23
N ALA A 137 -12.77 1.92 26.90
CA ALA A 137 -12.44 3.26 27.40
C ALA A 137 -13.48 4.29 26.95
N ALA A 138 -13.90 4.24 25.67
CA ALA A 138 -14.95 5.12 25.15
C ALA A 138 -16.31 4.87 25.82
N ALA A 139 -16.64 3.61 26.11
CA ALA A 139 -17.86 3.23 26.82
C ALA A 139 -17.89 3.73 28.27
N THR A 140 -16.77 3.57 28.99
CA THR A 140 -16.72 3.74 30.46
C THR A 140 -16.31 5.14 30.90
N LYS A 141 -15.36 5.78 30.21
CA LYS A 141 -14.85 7.11 30.58
C LYS A 141 -15.69 8.24 30.00
N GLY A 142 -16.43 7.98 28.92
CA GLY A 142 -17.29 8.96 28.26
C GLY A 142 -16.56 10.28 27.93
N GLU A 143 -17.18 11.41 28.23
CA GLU A 143 -16.69 12.75 27.90
C GLU A 143 -15.31 13.11 28.51
N GLN A 144 -14.87 12.41 29.57
CA GLN A 144 -13.51 12.58 30.12
C GLN A 144 -12.42 12.28 29.08
N LEU A 145 -12.73 11.45 28.06
CA LEU A 145 -11.80 11.21 26.96
C LEU A 145 -11.53 12.45 26.10
N ASN A 146 -12.45 13.41 26.06
CA ASN A 146 -12.28 14.62 25.24
C ASN A 146 -11.08 15.44 25.74
N GLY A 147 -11.07 15.75 27.04
CA GLY A 147 -9.93 16.43 27.68
C GLY A 147 -8.65 15.60 27.59
N ARG A 148 -8.73 14.28 27.85
CA ARG A 148 -7.57 13.39 27.76
C ARG A 148 -6.92 13.40 26.36
N ARG A 149 -7.72 13.37 25.30
CA ARG A 149 -7.22 13.42 23.91
C ARG A 149 -6.55 14.77 23.63
N GLN A 150 -7.16 15.86 24.08
CA GLN A 150 -6.59 17.21 23.94
C GLN A 150 -5.24 17.36 24.66
N ASP A 151 -5.13 16.84 25.89
CA ASP A 151 -3.88 16.85 26.66
C ASP A 151 -2.78 16.06 25.96
N VAL A 152 -3.11 14.86 25.46
CA VAL A 152 -2.15 14.04 24.71
C VAL A 152 -1.69 14.77 23.45
N ILE A 153 -2.61 15.32 22.65
CA ILE A 153 -2.23 16.08 21.45
C ILE A 153 -1.34 17.27 21.78
N SER A 154 -1.64 18.02 22.84
CA SER A 154 -0.82 19.15 23.28
C SER A 154 0.61 18.70 23.63
N GLN A 155 0.75 17.58 24.34
CA GLN A 155 2.07 16.99 24.63
C GLN A 155 2.79 16.53 23.36
N LEU A 156 2.07 15.93 22.40
CA LEU A 156 2.65 15.52 21.12
C LEU A 156 3.14 16.72 20.30
N GLU A 157 2.44 17.85 20.35
CA GLU A 157 2.85 19.11 19.71
C GLU A 157 4.17 19.62 20.30
N GLU A 158 4.32 19.63 21.62
CA GLU A 158 5.58 20.03 22.24
C GLU A 158 6.73 19.06 21.96
N ILE A 159 6.46 17.76 21.90
CA ILE A 159 7.46 16.74 21.55
C ILE A 159 7.89 16.93 20.10
N ALA A 160 6.94 17.12 19.18
CA ALA A 160 7.21 17.39 17.78
C ALA A 160 8.08 18.65 17.61
N ALA A 161 7.78 19.73 18.35
CA ALA A 161 8.58 20.95 18.35
C ALA A 161 10.01 20.70 18.86
N THR A 162 10.17 19.90 19.92
CA THR A 162 11.49 19.52 20.45
C THR A 162 12.29 18.70 19.43
N LEU A 163 11.61 17.85 18.66
CA LEU A 163 12.21 16.97 17.64
C LEU A 163 12.46 17.66 16.30
N GLU A 164 12.05 18.91 16.10
CA GLU A 164 12.14 19.60 14.81
C GLU A 164 13.56 19.66 14.21
N PRO A 165 14.64 19.91 14.98
CA PRO A 165 16.00 19.83 14.43
C PRO A 165 16.35 18.44 13.89
N LEU A 166 15.91 17.39 14.58
CA LEU A 166 16.13 16.01 14.18
C LEU A 166 15.25 15.63 12.97
N LYS A 167 14.01 16.13 12.90
CA LYS A 167 13.13 15.99 11.72
C LYS A 167 13.82 16.54 10.49
N LYS A 168 14.35 17.78 10.56
CA LYS A 168 15.08 18.41 9.45
C LYS A 168 16.31 17.61 9.02
N ASP A 169 17.03 17.02 9.97
CA ASP A 169 18.20 16.21 9.65
C ASP A 169 17.83 14.91 8.94
N TRP A 170 16.87 14.15 9.49
CA TRP A 170 16.43 12.88 8.91
C TRP A 170 15.74 13.09 7.54
N ALA A 171 15.02 14.20 7.37
CA ALA A 171 14.36 14.55 6.10
C ALA A 171 15.32 14.75 4.93
N LYS A 172 16.62 15.00 5.16
CA LYS A 172 17.63 15.15 4.08
C LYS A 172 17.77 13.88 3.23
N ARG A 173 17.53 12.71 3.83
CA ARG A 173 17.62 11.40 3.15
C ARG A 173 16.33 11.06 2.40
N LEU A 174 15.23 11.74 2.70
CA LEU A 174 13.93 11.49 2.10
C LEU A 174 13.78 12.24 0.76
N PRO A 175 12.99 11.69 -0.18
CA PRO A 175 12.60 12.42 -1.38
C PRO A 175 11.82 13.68 -1.00
N GLY A 176 11.92 14.73 -1.82
CA GLY A 176 11.32 16.04 -1.55
C GLY A 176 9.85 15.98 -1.15
N SER A 177 9.07 15.12 -1.82
CA SER A 177 7.64 14.90 -1.59
C SER A 177 7.26 14.31 -0.23
N CYS A 178 8.25 13.82 0.53
CA CYS A 178 8.07 13.13 1.81
C CYS A 178 8.86 13.76 2.96
N ARG A 179 9.50 14.92 2.75
CA ARG A 179 10.28 15.60 3.79
C ARG A 179 9.46 16.06 4.99
N GLU A 180 8.14 16.14 4.83
CA GLU A 180 7.22 16.46 5.92
C GLU A 180 7.04 15.33 6.93
N LEU A 181 7.40 14.09 6.58
CA LEU A 181 7.29 12.97 7.51
C LEU A 181 8.15 13.22 8.75
N ASN A 182 7.50 13.24 9.91
CA ASN A 182 8.16 13.38 11.19
C ASN A 182 8.61 12.01 11.70
N LEU A 183 9.63 11.46 11.03
CA LEU A 183 10.20 10.16 11.37
C LEU A 183 10.71 10.08 12.82
N PRO A 184 11.35 11.11 13.41
CA PRO A 184 11.72 11.06 14.83
C PRO A 184 10.52 10.93 15.77
N LEU A 185 9.42 11.65 15.49
CA LEU A 185 8.20 11.52 16.27
C LEU A 185 7.60 10.12 16.11
N LEU A 186 7.50 9.60 14.88
CA LEU A 186 7.03 8.22 14.66
C LEU A 186 7.91 7.22 15.41
N TYR A 187 9.24 7.35 15.33
CA TYR A 187 10.17 6.48 16.05
C TYR A 187 9.91 6.51 17.55
N TYR A 188 9.82 7.71 18.13
CA TYR A 188 9.53 7.91 19.54
C TYR A 188 8.19 7.28 19.94
N LEU A 189 7.12 7.59 19.21
CA LEU A 189 5.79 7.05 19.47
C LEU A 189 5.73 5.53 19.36
N GLY A 190 6.43 4.96 18.39
CA GLY A 190 6.56 3.52 18.23
C GLY A 190 7.27 2.86 19.41
N LYS A 191 8.35 3.46 19.92
CA LYS A 191 9.07 2.95 21.10
C LYS A 191 8.22 3.05 22.37
N ILE A 192 7.59 4.19 22.66
CA ILE A 192 6.85 4.36 23.92
C ILE A 192 5.57 3.50 24.00
N THR A 193 5.02 3.14 22.83
CA THR A 193 3.81 2.31 22.71
C THR A 193 4.13 0.83 22.46
N ASP A 194 5.40 0.43 22.54
CA ASP A 194 5.89 -0.91 22.23
C ASP A 194 5.34 -1.47 20.91
N TYR A 195 5.31 -0.63 19.87
CA TYR A 195 4.90 -1.03 18.54
C TYR A 195 5.90 -2.07 17.97
N PRO A 196 5.44 -3.21 17.42
CA PRO A 196 6.35 -4.29 17.06
C PRO A 196 7.20 -4.01 15.81
N ASP A 197 6.76 -3.12 14.91
CA ASP A 197 7.46 -2.81 13.65
C ASP A 197 8.07 -1.40 13.65
N VAL A 198 8.72 -1.01 14.75
CA VAL A 198 9.50 0.25 14.80
C VAL A 198 10.65 0.26 13.78
N GLY A 199 11.14 -0.92 13.38
CA GLY A 199 12.17 -1.08 12.35
C GLY A 199 11.78 -0.45 11.00
N MET A 200 10.49 -0.31 10.71
CA MET A 200 10.01 0.45 9.54
C MET A 200 10.53 1.89 9.51
N VAL A 201 10.55 2.57 10.65
CA VAL A 201 11.03 3.95 10.76
C VAL A 201 12.55 4.02 10.62
N GLU A 202 13.26 3.00 11.14
CA GLU A 202 14.71 2.86 10.98
C GLU A 202 15.07 2.64 9.50
N GLU A 203 14.34 1.78 8.79
CA GLU A 203 14.51 1.58 7.35
C GLU A 203 14.30 2.87 6.54
N LEU A 204 13.23 3.63 6.85
CA LEU A 204 12.96 4.92 6.22
C LEU A 204 14.08 5.94 6.48
N ARG A 205 14.55 6.02 7.72
CA ARG A 205 15.64 6.92 8.13
C ARG A 205 16.95 6.55 7.44
N ASP A 206 17.36 5.29 7.53
CA ASP A 206 18.70 4.85 7.15
C ASP A 206 18.86 4.78 5.64
N ASN A 207 17.83 4.28 4.94
CA ASN A 207 17.87 4.02 3.50
C ASN A 207 17.14 5.07 2.65
N GLY A 208 16.53 6.08 3.28
CA GLY A 208 15.74 7.10 2.59
C GLY A 208 14.43 6.58 1.97
N GLY A 209 14.00 5.37 2.35
CA GLY A 209 12.77 4.75 1.89
C GLY A 209 12.67 3.25 2.14
N LEU A 210 11.48 2.70 1.90
CA LEU A 210 11.19 1.27 2.09
C LEU A 210 11.53 0.46 0.83
N SER A 211 11.80 -0.84 1.05
CA SER A 211 12.16 -1.79 0.00
C SER A 211 11.06 -1.93 -1.07
N PHE A 212 11.48 -1.84 -2.33
CA PHE A 212 10.69 -2.04 -3.54
C PHE A 212 11.11 -3.29 -4.33
N ASN A 213 12.24 -3.90 -3.96
CA ASN A 213 12.71 -5.20 -4.44
C ASN A 213 13.21 -6.05 -3.26
N GLY A 214 12.93 -7.35 -3.26
CA GLY A 214 13.38 -8.29 -2.21
C GLY A 214 12.35 -8.52 -1.10
N ASP A 215 12.83 -8.74 0.12
CA ASP A 215 11.97 -9.07 1.25
C ASP A 215 11.27 -7.85 1.85
N ILE A 216 10.00 -8.05 2.24
CA ILE A 216 9.29 -7.15 3.16
C ILE A 216 9.02 -7.90 4.45
N HIS A 217 9.60 -7.38 5.52
CA HIS A 217 9.39 -7.83 6.88
C HIS A 217 8.49 -6.83 7.61
N ALA A 218 7.47 -7.34 8.27
CA ALA A 218 6.46 -6.58 9.00
C ALA A 218 6.16 -7.32 10.31
N PRO A 219 7.16 -7.43 11.21
CA PRO A 219 7.09 -8.29 12.39
C PRO A 219 5.96 -7.86 13.32
N GLY A 220 5.23 -8.83 13.88
CA GLY A 220 4.20 -8.63 14.89
C GLY A 220 2.91 -7.96 14.42
N ILE A 221 2.88 -7.25 13.28
CA ILE A 221 1.68 -6.57 12.78
C ILE A 221 0.79 -7.50 11.93
N PHE A 222 1.39 -8.49 11.26
CA PHE A 222 0.70 -9.47 10.44
C PHE A 222 1.22 -10.90 10.70
N PRO A 223 0.37 -11.94 10.62
CA PRO A 223 0.80 -13.33 10.77
C PRO A 223 1.88 -13.72 9.75
N LEU A 224 2.88 -14.49 10.20
CA LEU A 224 3.91 -15.05 9.31
C LEU A 224 3.31 -16.03 8.30
N LEU A 225 3.85 -16.06 7.10
CA LEU A 225 3.59 -17.11 6.12
C LEU A 225 4.41 -18.35 6.48
N ASN A 226 3.76 -19.52 6.44
CA ASN A 226 4.38 -20.79 6.81
C ASN A 226 5.44 -21.30 5.82
N ASN A 227 5.76 -20.56 4.75
CA ASN A 227 6.67 -21.00 3.70
C ASN A 227 7.61 -19.87 3.25
N PRO A 228 8.88 -19.85 3.69
CA PRO A 228 9.86 -18.90 3.17
C PRO A 228 10.19 -19.23 1.70
N VAL A 229 10.44 -18.19 0.90
CA VAL A 229 10.87 -18.35 -0.48
C VAL A 229 12.34 -18.78 -0.52
N LYS A 230 12.66 -19.82 -1.31
CA LYS A 230 14.03 -20.34 -1.45
C LYS A 230 14.93 -19.35 -2.20
N ASP A 231 16.20 -19.25 -1.83
CA ASP A 231 17.16 -18.30 -2.44
C ASP A 231 17.31 -18.47 -3.96
N GLY A 232 17.37 -19.71 -4.46
CA GLY A 232 17.42 -19.97 -5.91
C GLY A 232 16.21 -19.42 -6.68
N THR A 233 15.05 -19.29 -6.02
CA THR A 233 13.86 -18.65 -6.60
C THR A 233 14.04 -17.13 -6.68
N ARG A 234 14.67 -16.51 -5.67
CA ARG A 234 14.92 -15.07 -5.64
C ARG A 234 15.84 -14.62 -6.76
N GLN A 235 16.96 -15.33 -6.93
CA GLN A 235 17.92 -15.04 -8.00
C GLN A 235 17.26 -15.17 -9.37
N ARG A 236 16.55 -16.29 -9.60
CA ARG A 236 15.84 -16.53 -10.85
C ARG A 236 14.86 -15.42 -11.21
N PHE A 237 14.06 -14.92 -10.27
CA PHE A 237 13.11 -13.84 -10.57
C PHE A 237 13.81 -12.52 -10.93
N ASN A 238 14.95 -12.21 -10.30
CA ASN A 238 15.73 -11.02 -10.67
C ASN A 238 16.33 -11.15 -12.07
N GLU A 239 16.87 -12.33 -12.43
CA GLU A 239 17.38 -12.60 -13.77
C GLU A 239 16.27 -12.54 -14.84
N GLU A 240 15.08 -13.06 -14.52
CA GLU A 240 13.90 -13.00 -15.42
C GLU A 240 13.39 -11.56 -15.60
N LEU A 241 13.37 -10.77 -14.53
CA LEU A 241 13.06 -9.33 -14.57
C LEU A 241 14.03 -8.60 -15.50
N GLU A 242 15.33 -8.76 -15.28
CA GLU A 242 16.36 -8.06 -16.06
C GLU A 242 16.30 -8.45 -17.54
N ARG A 243 16.20 -9.75 -17.85
CA ARG A 243 16.03 -10.22 -19.23
C ARG A 243 14.80 -9.61 -19.91
N GLN A 244 13.69 -9.50 -19.18
CA GLN A 244 12.48 -8.88 -19.71
C GLN A 244 12.64 -7.38 -19.92
N SER A 245 13.27 -6.67 -18.99
CA SER A 245 13.57 -5.25 -19.10
C SER A 245 14.46 -4.96 -20.33
N ILE A 246 15.51 -5.75 -20.55
CA ILE A 246 16.38 -5.64 -21.73
C ILE A 246 15.60 -5.86 -23.02
N LYS A 247 14.78 -6.92 -23.09
CA LYS A 247 13.95 -7.22 -24.26
C LYS A 247 12.94 -6.09 -24.57
N ARG A 248 12.34 -5.49 -23.54
CA ARG A 248 11.44 -4.34 -23.71
C ARG A 248 12.19 -3.11 -24.20
N LEU A 249 13.35 -2.85 -23.59
CA LEU A 249 14.19 -1.73 -23.97
C LEU A 249 14.59 -1.81 -25.46
N SER A 250 15.06 -2.98 -25.92
CA SER A 250 15.46 -3.16 -27.33
C SER A 250 14.32 -2.95 -28.32
N ARG A 251 13.07 -3.25 -27.91
CA ARG A 251 11.87 -3.02 -28.73
C ARG A 251 11.48 -1.53 -28.77
N MET A 252 11.64 -0.82 -27.65
CA MET A 252 11.14 0.55 -27.47
C MET A 252 12.14 1.64 -27.82
N ARG A 253 13.45 1.34 -27.81
CA ARG A 253 14.53 2.35 -27.87
C ARG A 253 14.42 3.28 -29.08
N ASP A 254 14.12 2.70 -30.23
CA ASP A 254 14.05 3.41 -31.51
C ASP A 254 12.61 3.49 -32.05
N GLU A 255 11.63 3.12 -31.22
CA GLU A 255 10.21 3.14 -31.57
C GLU A 255 9.67 4.58 -31.54
N VAL A 256 9.21 5.04 -32.71
CA VAL A 256 8.40 6.26 -32.87
C VAL A 256 7.03 5.82 -33.35
N GLN A 257 5.98 6.26 -32.67
CA GLN A 257 4.60 6.05 -33.11
C GLN A 257 3.82 7.35 -32.98
N GLU A 258 2.66 7.40 -33.64
CA GLU A 258 1.70 8.48 -33.46
C GLU A 258 1.29 8.62 -32.00
N ILE A 259 1.13 9.88 -31.59
CA ILE A 259 0.75 10.25 -30.23
C ILE A 259 -0.76 10.08 -30.11
N THR A 260 -1.19 9.36 -29.09
CA THR A 260 -2.61 9.19 -28.77
C THR A 260 -3.04 10.15 -27.66
N ALA A 261 -4.35 10.36 -27.51
CA ALA A 261 -4.90 11.13 -26.37
C ALA A 261 -4.52 10.51 -25.01
N ASP A 262 -4.32 9.18 -24.95
CA ASP A 262 -3.86 8.48 -23.76
C ASP A 262 -2.40 8.81 -23.46
N ASP A 263 -1.55 8.91 -24.49
CA ASP A 263 -0.15 9.32 -24.32
C ASP A 263 -0.07 10.76 -23.77
N GLU A 264 -0.91 11.67 -24.28
CA GLU A 264 -0.97 13.05 -23.78
C GLU A 264 -1.39 13.15 -22.30
N ASP A 265 -2.44 12.41 -21.92
CA ASP A 265 -2.93 12.36 -20.54
C ASP A 265 -1.87 11.76 -19.60
N LEU A 266 -1.28 10.62 -19.99
CA LEU A 266 -0.24 9.95 -19.22
C LEU A 266 1.01 10.82 -19.05
N TRP A 267 1.45 11.50 -20.11
CA TRP A 267 2.59 12.41 -20.07
C TRP A 267 2.33 13.60 -19.16
N THR A 268 1.17 14.24 -19.30
CA THR A 268 0.75 15.37 -18.46
C THR A 268 0.75 14.99 -16.98
N GLN A 269 0.17 13.83 -16.63
CA GLN A 269 0.16 13.33 -15.26
C GLN A 269 1.55 12.95 -14.74
N ALA A 270 2.43 12.40 -15.58
CA ALA A 270 3.81 12.12 -15.20
C ALA A 270 4.60 13.39 -14.91
N MET A 271 4.47 14.43 -15.75
CA MET A 271 5.11 15.73 -15.51
C MET A 271 4.56 16.42 -14.25
N ALA A 272 3.27 16.26 -13.95
CA ALA A 272 2.70 16.72 -12.67
C ALA A 272 3.29 15.97 -11.46
N ASP A 273 3.54 14.65 -11.58
CA ASP A 273 4.24 13.88 -10.56
C ASP A 273 5.73 14.28 -10.44
N VAL A 274 6.39 14.67 -11.54
CA VAL A 274 7.75 15.24 -11.52
C VAL A 274 7.76 16.56 -10.76
N ALA A 275 6.81 17.48 -11.04
CA ALA A 275 6.69 18.74 -10.33
C ALA A 275 6.45 18.55 -8.82
N LYS A 276 5.75 17.47 -8.43
CA LYS A 276 5.55 17.08 -7.03
C LYS A 276 6.75 16.36 -6.40
N GLY A 277 7.81 16.08 -7.17
CA GLY A 277 8.99 15.34 -6.71
C GLY A 277 8.74 13.83 -6.52
N ARG A 278 7.67 13.27 -7.08
CA ARG A 278 7.28 11.85 -7.01
C ARG A 278 7.90 11.00 -8.12
N LEU A 279 8.29 11.65 -9.22
CA LEU A 279 9.01 11.07 -10.35
C LEU A 279 10.29 11.87 -10.64
N ILE A 280 11.31 11.18 -11.16
CA ILE A 280 12.51 11.75 -11.77
C ILE A 280 12.44 11.47 -13.27
N GLY A 281 12.74 12.47 -14.09
CA GLY A 281 12.74 12.38 -15.54
C GLY A 281 12.15 13.61 -16.20
N PRO A 282 11.95 13.58 -17.53
CA PRO A 282 12.18 12.45 -18.41
C PRO A 282 13.68 12.09 -18.56
N VAL A 283 13.98 10.80 -18.62
CA VAL A 283 15.32 10.24 -18.87
C VAL A 283 15.33 9.48 -20.20
N GLY A 284 16.43 9.55 -20.94
CA GLY A 284 16.56 8.81 -22.20
C GLY A 284 16.67 7.30 -21.97
N LEU A 285 16.02 6.49 -22.82
CA LEU A 285 16.10 5.02 -22.72
C LEU A 285 17.53 4.47 -22.87
N ALA A 286 18.39 5.15 -23.64
CA ALA A 286 19.80 4.78 -23.78
C ALA A 286 20.55 4.83 -22.43
N GLU A 287 20.22 5.80 -21.57
CA GLU A 287 20.79 5.94 -20.24
C GLU A 287 20.28 4.85 -19.29
N VAL A 288 18.96 4.58 -19.30
CA VAL A 288 18.37 3.49 -18.50
C VAL A 288 19.01 2.15 -18.82
N GLY A 289 19.35 1.89 -20.09
CA GLY A 289 20.02 0.67 -20.53
C GLY A 289 21.43 0.46 -19.97
N THR A 290 22.01 1.48 -19.32
CA THR A 290 23.31 1.37 -18.64
C THR A 290 23.19 0.99 -17.16
N TRP A 291 21.98 0.97 -16.61
CA TRP A 291 21.76 0.67 -15.20
C TRP A 291 21.81 -0.84 -14.94
N GLU A 292 22.56 -1.23 -13.92
CA GLU A 292 22.62 -2.62 -13.47
C GLU A 292 21.31 -3.03 -12.78
N GLY A 293 20.64 -4.07 -13.29
CA GLY A 293 19.39 -4.58 -12.74
C GLY A 293 18.28 -3.53 -12.66
N PHE A 294 17.54 -3.31 -13.74
CA PHE A 294 16.43 -2.35 -13.81
C PHE A 294 15.08 -3.03 -14.13
N GLY A 295 13.99 -2.38 -13.71
CA GLY A 295 12.63 -2.80 -14.04
C GLY A 295 12.01 -1.82 -15.01
N LEU A 296 11.67 -2.26 -16.23
CA LEU A 296 11.04 -1.40 -17.25
C LEU A 296 9.54 -1.70 -17.35
N THR A 297 8.71 -0.75 -16.90
CA THR A 297 7.25 -0.93 -16.75
C THR A 297 6.48 0.00 -17.68
N GLU A 298 5.50 -0.54 -18.39
CA GLU A 298 4.53 0.26 -19.14
C GLU A 298 3.45 0.77 -18.20
N ARG A 299 3.15 2.06 -18.31
CA ARG A 299 2.04 2.71 -17.63
C ARG A 299 0.85 2.79 -18.59
N HIS A 300 -0.34 2.49 -18.10
CA HIS A 300 -1.59 2.51 -18.87
C HIS A 300 -2.68 3.24 -18.10
N ILE A 301 -3.70 3.70 -18.80
CA ILE A 301 -4.89 4.27 -18.18
C ILE A 301 -5.82 3.14 -17.72
N VAL A 302 -6.32 3.28 -16.50
CA VAL A 302 -7.45 2.52 -15.98
C VAL A 302 -8.63 3.47 -15.85
N GLU A 303 -9.70 3.15 -16.55
CA GLU A 303 -10.95 3.90 -16.49
C GLU A 303 -11.77 3.48 -15.26
N GLN A 304 -12.16 4.47 -14.47
CA GLN A 304 -13.09 4.34 -13.36
C GLN A 304 -14.24 5.34 -13.59
N PRO A 305 -15.43 5.12 -13.01
CA PRO A 305 -16.54 6.06 -13.14
C PRO A 305 -16.10 7.51 -12.84
N GLY A 306 -16.14 8.35 -13.86
CA GLY A 306 -15.74 9.77 -13.80
C GLY A 306 -14.25 10.06 -13.61
N LYS A 307 -13.35 9.06 -13.65
CA LYS A 307 -11.90 9.24 -13.41
C LYS A 307 -11.04 8.31 -14.26
N ARG A 308 -10.05 8.88 -14.96
CA ARG A 308 -8.96 8.14 -15.63
C ARG A 308 -7.76 8.12 -14.70
N ARG A 309 -7.19 6.94 -14.41
CA ARG A 309 -6.03 6.82 -13.51
C ARG A 309 -4.86 6.11 -14.16
N PRO A 310 -3.64 6.66 -14.08
CA PRO A 310 -2.43 5.97 -14.51
C PRO A 310 -2.16 4.79 -13.56
N CYS A 311 -1.91 3.63 -14.15
CA CYS A 311 -1.56 2.40 -13.46
C CYS A 311 -0.30 1.79 -14.05
N ASP A 312 0.65 1.42 -13.20
CA ASP A 312 1.91 0.81 -13.63
C ASP A 312 1.76 -0.71 -13.61
N ASN A 313 1.98 -1.36 -14.75
CA ASN A 313 1.77 -2.81 -14.87
C ASN A 313 2.99 -3.60 -14.34
N TYR A 314 3.22 -3.55 -13.03
CA TYR A 314 4.34 -4.25 -12.38
C TYR A 314 4.23 -5.78 -12.43
N ARG A 315 3.05 -6.31 -12.79
CA ARG A 315 2.88 -7.73 -13.12
C ARG A 315 3.53 -8.07 -14.45
N SER A 316 3.26 -7.28 -15.49
CA SER A 316 3.81 -7.55 -16.82
C SER A 316 5.31 -7.36 -16.86
N SER A 317 5.86 -6.40 -16.09
CA SER A 317 7.32 -6.19 -15.98
C SER A 317 8.04 -7.19 -15.08
N ARG A 318 7.33 -8.10 -14.40
CA ARG A 318 7.86 -9.05 -13.40
C ARG A 318 8.44 -8.44 -12.12
N VAL A 319 8.41 -7.12 -11.95
CA VAL A 319 8.86 -6.47 -10.70
C VAL A 319 8.09 -7.02 -9.49
N ASN A 320 6.80 -7.28 -9.62
CA ASN A 320 6.03 -7.88 -8.52
C ASN A 320 6.48 -9.29 -8.13
N GLN A 321 7.18 -10.03 -9.00
CA GLN A 321 7.69 -11.38 -8.71
C GLN A 321 8.96 -11.37 -7.88
N THR A 322 9.68 -10.25 -7.87
CA THR A 322 10.92 -10.09 -7.09
C THR A 322 10.65 -9.60 -5.67
N MET A 323 9.37 -9.43 -5.31
CA MET A 323 8.93 -9.09 -3.96
C MET A 323 8.52 -10.32 -3.15
N PHE A 324 9.10 -10.45 -1.96
CA PHE A 324 8.88 -11.56 -1.04
C PHE A 324 8.27 -11.04 0.26
N VAL A 325 6.95 -10.89 0.26
CA VAL A 325 6.21 -10.52 1.46
C VAL A 325 6.15 -11.72 2.39
N GLN A 326 6.69 -11.61 3.59
CA GLN A 326 6.78 -12.73 4.55
C GLN A 326 5.53 -12.89 5.41
N HIS A 327 4.59 -11.95 5.31
CA HIS A 327 3.43 -11.89 6.18
C HIS A 327 2.13 -11.92 5.38
N LYS A 328 1.11 -12.59 5.93
CA LYS A 328 -0.24 -12.57 5.39
C LYS A 328 -0.96 -11.31 5.86
N VAL A 329 -1.16 -10.37 4.95
CA VAL A 329 -1.98 -9.17 5.23
C VAL A 329 -3.37 -9.59 5.69
N LYS A 330 -3.79 -9.04 6.84
CA LYS A 330 -5.16 -9.18 7.37
C LYS A 330 -5.63 -7.81 7.84
N LEU A 331 -6.72 -7.34 7.26
CA LEU A 331 -7.33 -6.03 7.53
C LEU A 331 -8.69 -6.23 8.22
N PRO A 332 -9.18 -5.24 8.98
CA PRO A 332 -10.54 -5.25 9.50
C PRO A 332 -11.55 -5.28 8.35
N GLU A 333 -12.51 -6.19 8.45
CA GLU A 333 -13.65 -6.26 7.53
C GLU A 333 -14.89 -5.65 8.21
N LEU A 334 -16.03 -5.63 7.52
CA LEU A 334 -17.27 -5.06 8.08
C LEU A 334 -17.69 -5.76 9.38
N ASP A 335 -17.44 -7.06 9.50
CA ASP A 335 -17.72 -7.84 10.71
C ASP A 335 -16.94 -7.30 11.93
N THR A 336 -15.74 -6.73 11.72
CA THR A 336 -14.97 -6.06 12.78
C THR A 336 -15.68 -4.79 13.27
N LEU A 337 -16.34 -4.06 12.37
CA LEU A 337 -17.16 -2.90 12.73
C LEU A 337 -18.35 -3.33 13.59
N PHE A 338 -19.02 -4.42 13.22
CA PHE A 338 -20.18 -4.96 13.94
C PHE A 338 -19.81 -5.41 15.36
N ALA A 339 -18.72 -6.16 15.48
CA ALA A 339 -18.20 -6.55 16.78
C ALA A 339 -17.79 -5.34 17.63
N SER A 340 -17.23 -4.29 17.02
CA SER A 340 -16.85 -3.08 17.77
C SER A 340 -18.06 -2.36 18.36
N VAL A 341 -19.16 -2.29 17.61
CA VAL A 341 -20.43 -1.73 18.07
C VAL A 341 -21.05 -2.57 19.18
N ASN A 342 -21.05 -3.90 19.04
CA ASN A 342 -21.54 -4.80 20.07
C ASN A 342 -20.74 -4.67 21.37
N GLU A 343 -19.40 -4.66 21.29
CA GLU A 343 -18.55 -4.50 22.48
C GLU A 343 -18.75 -3.13 23.14
N LEU A 344 -18.96 -2.07 22.35
CA LEU A 344 -19.27 -0.74 22.86
C LEU A 344 -20.59 -0.74 23.65
N TRP A 345 -21.64 -1.37 23.13
CA TRP A 345 -22.92 -1.49 23.83
C TRP A 345 -22.82 -2.38 25.07
N GLU A 346 -22.14 -3.53 24.99
CA GLU A 346 -21.92 -4.41 26.14
C GLU A 346 -21.14 -3.72 27.26
N ALA A 347 -20.15 -2.88 26.93
CA ALA A 347 -19.33 -2.18 27.89
C ALA A 347 -19.98 -0.88 28.43
N SER A 348 -21.12 -0.46 27.85
CA SER A 348 -21.79 0.78 28.24
C SER A 348 -22.81 0.52 29.35
N PRO A 349 -22.75 1.27 30.47
CA PRO A 349 -23.72 1.09 31.57
C PRO A 349 -25.13 1.58 31.23
N HIS A 350 -25.28 2.40 30.18
CA HIS A 350 -26.54 2.99 29.73
C HIS A 350 -26.60 2.97 28.19
N PRO A 351 -27.78 3.15 27.56
CA PRO A 351 -27.88 3.34 26.13
C PRO A 351 -26.98 4.49 25.66
N VAL A 352 -26.03 4.20 24.77
CA VAL A 352 -25.11 5.18 24.20
C VAL A 352 -25.50 5.47 22.76
N GLY A 353 -25.78 6.73 22.47
CA GLY A 353 -25.89 7.23 21.11
C GLY A 353 -24.56 7.09 20.39
N LEU A 354 -24.58 6.65 19.14
CA LEU A 354 -23.39 6.40 18.34
C LEU A 354 -23.21 7.48 17.27
N ALA A 355 -21.96 7.66 16.87
CA ALA A 355 -21.62 8.39 15.66
C ALA A 355 -20.51 7.65 14.91
N VAL A 356 -20.53 7.79 13.59
CA VAL A 356 -19.53 7.25 12.69
C VAL A 356 -18.77 8.39 12.03
N TRP A 357 -17.45 8.27 11.95
CA TRP A 357 -16.61 9.16 11.16
C TRP A 357 -15.66 8.38 10.26
N LYS A 358 -15.21 9.03 9.18
CA LYS A 358 -14.27 8.48 8.19
C LYS A 358 -13.25 9.54 7.78
N ARG A 359 -12.01 9.12 7.54
CA ARG A 359 -10.96 9.91 6.90
C ARG A 359 -10.16 9.06 5.91
N ASP A 360 -9.71 9.67 4.82
CA ASP A 360 -8.87 9.02 3.79
C ASP A 360 -7.45 9.62 3.82
N HIS A 361 -6.43 8.82 3.58
CA HIS A 361 -5.09 9.36 3.23
C HIS A 361 -5.03 9.81 1.77
N GLU A 362 -4.44 10.98 1.52
CA GLU A 362 -4.26 11.46 0.15
C GLU A 362 -3.13 10.70 -0.56
N ASP A 363 -3.41 10.07 -1.70
CA ASP A 363 -2.42 9.29 -2.46
C ASP A 363 -1.57 8.38 -1.56
N ALA A 364 -2.20 7.66 -0.62
CA ALA A 364 -1.55 6.94 0.49
C ALA A 364 -0.17 6.33 0.22
N CYS A 365 -0.06 5.46 -0.79
CA CYS A 365 1.23 4.85 -1.16
C CYS A 365 2.28 5.89 -1.58
N ARG A 366 1.90 6.94 -2.28
CA ARG A 366 2.79 8.05 -2.71
C ARG A 366 3.31 8.89 -1.54
N GLN A 367 2.81 8.69 -0.33
CA GLN A 367 3.36 9.31 0.87
C GLN A 367 4.55 8.54 1.44
N VAL A 368 4.77 7.30 0.98
CA VAL A 368 5.85 6.43 1.46
C VAL A 368 7.05 6.50 0.50
N PRO A 369 8.22 6.92 0.99
CA PRO A 369 9.44 6.96 0.18
C PRO A 369 9.87 5.58 -0.32
N LEU A 370 10.33 5.53 -1.58
CA LEU A 370 10.96 4.36 -2.19
C LEU A 370 12.47 4.44 -1.96
N ARG A 371 13.06 3.36 -1.44
CA ARG A 371 14.49 3.24 -1.16
C ARG A 371 15.35 3.68 -2.34
N ALA A 372 16.29 4.60 -2.10
CA ALA A 372 16.98 5.32 -3.17
C ALA A 372 17.74 4.40 -4.15
N ASP A 373 18.43 3.39 -3.62
CA ASP A 373 19.18 2.42 -4.40
C ASP A 373 18.28 1.48 -5.22
N GLN A 374 17.02 1.26 -4.82
CA GLN A 374 16.08 0.37 -5.50
C GLN A 374 15.15 1.07 -6.51
N ARG A 375 15.26 2.40 -6.66
CA ARG A 375 14.40 3.18 -7.57
C ARG A 375 14.42 2.68 -9.02
N ARG A 376 15.54 2.15 -9.49
CA ARG A 376 15.71 1.56 -10.83
C ARG A 376 14.69 0.46 -11.18
N TYR A 377 14.14 -0.25 -10.19
CA TYR A 377 13.09 -1.25 -10.38
C TYR A 377 11.70 -0.65 -10.63
N SER A 378 11.52 0.64 -10.31
CA SER A 378 10.26 1.36 -10.46
C SER A 378 10.10 2.03 -11.82
N THR A 379 11.09 1.96 -12.71
CA THR A 379 11.15 2.73 -13.95
C THR A 379 9.93 2.49 -14.84
N ILE A 380 9.23 3.57 -15.16
CA ILE A 380 8.11 3.57 -16.11
C ILE A 380 8.54 4.16 -17.44
N VAL A 381 7.90 3.75 -18.53
CA VAL A 381 8.15 4.27 -19.88
C VAL A 381 6.86 4.86 -20.44
N LEU A 382 6.97 6.08 -20.97
CA LEU A 382 5.88 6.82 -21.60
C LEU A 382 6.33 7.34 -22.96
N ARG A 383 5.37 7.67 -23.83
CA ARG A 383 5.65 8.35 -25.09
C ARG A 383 5.73 9.85 -24.84
N ASP A 384 6.80 10.47 -25.30
CA ASP A 384 6.98 11.92 -25.29
C ASP A 384 6.06 12.54 -26.34
N THR A 385 5.25 13.50 -25.90
CA THR A 385 4.24 14.16 -26.73
C THR A 385 4.85 15.19 -27.69
N SER A 386 6.14 15.49 -27.57
CA SER A 386 6.83 16.41 -28.48
C SER A 386 7.45 15.73 -29.70
N ASP A 387 8.00 14.53 -29.54
CA ASP A 387 8.77 13.84 -30.58
C ASP A 387 8.30 12.41 -30.88
N GLY A 388 7.28 11.92 -30.17
CA GLY A 388 6.72 10.57 -30.33
C GLY A 388 7.64 9.43 -29.84
N LYS A 389 8.83 9.75 -29.29
CA LYS A 389 9.79 8.76 -28.78
C LYS A 389 9.45 8.35 -27.37
N ARG A 390 9.91 7.16 -26.96
CA ARG A 390 9.76 6.70 -25.57
C ARG A 390 10.80 7.36 -24.65
N LYS A 391 10.35 7.82 -23.48
CA LYS A 391 11.19 8.32 -22.39
C LYS A 391 10.85 7.59 -21.09
N ALA A 392 11.82 7.50 -20.21
CA ALA A 392 11.66 6.86 -18.91
C ALA A 392 11.46 7.88 -17.79
N PHE A 393 10.71 7.45 -16.76
CA PHE A 393 10.59 8.15 -15.49
C PHE A 393 10.83 7.16 -14.35
N VAL A 394 11.39 7.63 -13.25
CA VAL A 394 11.75 6.80 -12.10
C VAL A 394 11.01 7.29 -10.87
N HIS A 395 10.34 6.40 -10.13
CA HIS A 395 9.65 6.81 -8.91
C HIS A 395 10.60 7.08 -7.75
N THR A 396 10.27 8.08 -6.95
CA THR A 396 10.93 8.41 -5.68
C THR A 396 10.11 7.96 -4.48
N VAL A 397 8.83 7.68 -4.69
CA VAL A 397 7.83 7.23 -3.71
C VAL A 397 7.13 5.98 -4.24
N PHE A 398 6.38 5.28 -3.39
CA PHE A 398 5.72 4.06 -3.83
C PHE A 398 4.63 4.31 -4.91
N PRO A 399 4.72 3.63 -6.08
CA PRO A 399 3.79 3.78 -7.19
C PRO A 399 2.49 2.98 -7.00
N PHE A 400 1.48 3.26 -7.82
CA PHE A 400 0.30 2.39 -7.92
C PHE A 400 0.62 1.14 -8.76
N GLY A 401 0.05 -0.01 -8.38
CA GLY A 401 0.19 -1.28 -9.12
C GLY A 401 1.30 -2.21 -8.62
N ALA A 402 2.17 -1.74 -7.74
CA ALA A 402 3.22 -2.56 -7.12
C ALA A 402 2.73 -3.23 -5.83
N VAL A 403 3.11 -4.49 -5.62
CA VAL A 403 2.83 -5.25 -4.40
C VAL A 403 3.51 -4.61 -3.18
N SER A 404 4.76 -4.19 -3.36
CA SER A 404 5.56 -3.50 -2.33
C SER A 404 4.91 -2.23 -1.82
N SER A 405 4.28 -1.45 -2.71
CA SER A 405 3.60 -0.20 -2.33
C SER A 405 2.49 -0.43 -1.31
N VAL A 406 1.64 -1.43 -1.55
CA VAL A 406 0.51 -1.74 -0.66
C VAL A 406 1.02 -2.23 0.68
N THR A 407 1.91 -3.23 0.69
CA THR A 407 2.42 -3.81 1.93
C THR A 407 3.26 -2.81 2.74
N GLY A 408 4.08 -2.00 2.07
CA GLY A 408 4.90 -1.00 2.74
C GLY A 408 4.07 0.14 3.33
N TYR A 409 3.03 0.61 2.63
CA TYR A 409 2.09 1.58 3.21
C TYR A 409 1.33 1.00 4.39
N LEU A 410 0.96 -0.29 4.35
CA LEU A 410 0.28 -0.93 5.48
C LEU A 410 1.12 -0.95 6.77
N ARG A 411 2.45 -1.00 6.69
CA ARG A 411 3.31 -0.85 7.88
C ARG A 411 3.10 0.51 8.54
N LEU A 412 3.05 1.59 7.74
CA LEU A 412 2.75 2.94 8.23
C LEU A 412 1.32 3.06 8.76
N SER A 413 0.32 2.57 8.02
CA SER A 413 -1.08 2.69 8.43
C SER A 413 -1.36 1.97 9.75
N MET A 414 -0.81 0.77 9.92
CA MET A 414 -0.96 -0.01 11.15
C MET A 414 -0.29 0.67 12.36
N MET A 415 0.84 1.35 12.14
CA MET A 415 1.50 2.14 13.18
C MET A 415 0.64 3.32 13.63
N LEU A 416 0.05 4.05 12.69
CA LEU A 416 -0.85 5.17 12.99
C LEU A 416 -2.09 4.69 13.74
N SER A 417 -2.70 3.58 13.32
CA SER A 417 -3.82 2.96 14.03
C SER A 417 -3.44 2.52 15.44
N HIS A 418 -2.26 1.94 15.62
CA HIS A 418 -1.76 1.57 16.94
C HIS A 418 -1.61 2.77 17.87
N ILE A 419 -0.95 3.83 17.39
CA ILE A 419 -0.74 5.06 18.18
C ILE A 419 -2.08 5.71 18.53
N ALA A 420 -3.01 5.79 17.58
CA ALA A 420 -4.35 6.35 17.82
C ALA A 420 -5.12 5.54 18.88
N ARG A 421 -5.06 4.21 18.81
CA ARG A 421 -5.72 3.33 19.77
C ARG A 421 -5.11 3.42 21.16
N THR A 422 -3.78 3.39 21.26
CA THR A 422 -3.07 3.28 22.54
C THR A 422 -2.94 4.61 23.28
N LEU A 423 -2.65 5.71 22.58
CA LEU A 423 -2.45 7.01 23.22
C LEU A 423 -3.72 7.86 23.25
N LEU A 424 -4.50 7.84 22.17
CA LEU A 424 -5.71 8.68 22.05
C LEU A 424 -6.98 7.95 22.47
N ALA A 425 -6.89 6.67 22.86
CA ALA A 425 -8.06 5.83 23.13
C ALA A 425 -9.11 5.92 22.00
N CYS A 426 -8.65 5.96 20.75
CA CYS A 426 -9.48 6.10 19.57
C CYS A 426 -9.78 4.70 18.99
N PRO A 427 -11.03 4.20 19.04
CA PRO A 427 -11.38 2.83 18.61
C PRO A 427 -11.50 2.71 17.08
N MET A 428 -10.55 3.31 16.38
CA MET A 428 -10.55 3.41 14.93
C MET A 428 -10.01 2.14 14.26
N GLN A 429 -10.50 1.89 13.06
CA GLN A 429 -10.12 0.82 12.16
C GLN A 429 -9.50 1.41 10.89
N SER A 430 -8.69 0.61 10.20
CA SER A 430 -8.03 1.01 8.97
C SER A 430 -8.12 -0.10 7.93
N TYR A 431 -8.70 0.19 6.78
CA TYR A 431 -8.63 -0.67 5.60
C TYR A 431 -7.82 0.05 4.54
N LEU A 432 -6.53 -0.30 4.41
CA LEU A 432 -5.60 0.47 3.59
C LEU A 432 -5.62 1.96 3.98
N ASP A 433 -6.01 2.84 3.06
CA ASP A 433 -6.05 4.28 3.20
C ASP A 433 -7.36 4.82 3.81
N ASP A 434 -8.36 3.97 3.96
CA ASP A 434 -9.63 4.29 4.62
C ASP A 434 -9.52 4.07 6.13
N TYR A 435 -9.62 5.16 6.89
CA TYR A 435 -9.69 5.14 8.35
C TYR A 435 -11.09 5.50 8.80
N TYR A 436 -11.64 4.72 9.74
CA TYR A 436 -13.01 4.92 10.19
C TYR A 436 -13.20 4.48 11.63
N CYS A 437 -14.21 5.03 12.29
CA CYS A 437 -14.53 4.72 13.68
C CYS A 437 -16.03 4.78 13.89
N VAL A 438 -16.54 3.90 14.76
CA VAL A 438 -17.87 4.03 15.36
C VAL A 438 -17.65 4.07 16.87
N GLU A 439 -18.09 5.14 17.51
CA GLU A 439 -18.00 5.31 18.96
C GLU A 439 -19.16 6.15 19.50
N SER A 440 -19.15 6.43 20.81
CA SER A 440 -20.13 7.33 21.43
C SER A 440 -20.18 8.68 20.70
N SER A 441 -21.39 9.18 20.43
CA SER A 441 -21.59 10.51 19.85
C SER A 441 -20.93 11.61 20.70
N LYS A 442 -20.84 11.41 22.01
CA LYS A 442 -20.21 12.33 22.97
C LYS A 442 -18.69 12.45 22.86
N THR A 443 -18.02 11.44 22.30
CA THR A 443 -16.54 11.40 22.18
C THR A 443 -16.07 11.36 20.74
N SER A 444 -16.95 11.05 19.79
CA SER A 444 -16.62 10.92 18.37
C SER A 444 -15.96 12.15 17.74
N GLN A 445 -16.33 13.36 18.16
CA GLN A 445 -15.71 14.59 17.65
C GLN A 445 -14.24 14.70 18.09
N SER A 446 -13.96 14.44 19.36
CA SER A 446 -12.59 14.53 19.86
C SER A 446 -11.67 13.45 19.28
N SER A 447 -12.19 12.26 18.96
CA SER A 447 -11.39 11.24 18.27
C SER A 447 -11.12 11.59 16.81
N PHE A 448 -12.12 12.11 16.10
CA PHE A 448 -11.98 12.60 14.73
C PHE A 448 -10.91 13.69 14.66
N GLU A 449 -10.95 14.67 15.56
CA GLU A 449 -9.98 15.77 15.65
C GLU A 449 -8.59 15.29 16.07
N ALA A 450 -8.50 14.46 17.11
CA ALA A 450 -7.22 13.97 17.61
C ALA A 450 -6.50 13.09 16.57
N PHE A 451 -7.22 12.26 15.81
CA PHE A 451 -6.62 11.52 14.70
C PHE A 451 -6.16 12.46 13.58
N GLY A 452 -6.92 13.52 13.28
CA GLY A 452 -6.50 14.58 12.37
C GLY A 452 -5.21 15.27 12.81
N ALA A 453 -5.10 15.61 14.09
CA ALA A 453 -3.92 16.21 14.68
C ALA A 453 -2.70 15.28 14.67
N LEU A 454 -2.88 13.99 14.98
CA LEU A 454 -1.83 12.98 14.88
C LEU A 454 -1.25 12.94 13.46
N ASN A 455 -2.11 12.85 12.43
CA ASN A 455 -1.67 12.81 11.03
C ASN A 455 -0.89 14.07 10.63
N ARG A 456 -1.36 15.25 11.04
CA ARG A 456 -0.64 16.52 10.84
C ARG A 456 0.75 16.49 11.48
N LEU A 457 0.86 16.03 12.73
CA LEU A 457 2.12 16.02 13.48
C LEU A 457 3.16 15.05 12.92
N VAL A 458 2.71 13.89 12.46
CA VAL A 458 3.58 12.87 11.84
C VAL A 458 3.88 13.16 10.37
N GLY A 459 3.21 14.14 9.75
CA GLY A 459 3.41 14.54 8.36
C GLY A 459 2.65 13.70 7.33
N CYS A 460 1.63 12.95 7.75
CA CYS A 460 0.74 12.21 6.86
C CYS A 460 -0.42 13.09 6.39
N ARG A 461 -0.63 13.16 5.08
CA ARG A 461 -1.66 14.00 4.45
C ARG A 461 -3.00 13.29 4.42
N LEU A 462 -4.00 13.93 4.98
CA LEU A 462 -5.40 13.53 4.89
C LEU A 462 -6.06 14.17 3.68
N LYS A 463 -6.97 13.44 3.06
CA LYS A 463 -7.79 13.93 1.96
C LYS A 463 -9.03 14.63 2.52
N ILE A 464 -8.85 15.86 2.99
CA ILE A 464 -9.88 16.66 3.69
C ILE A 464 -11.20 16.75 2.91
N ALA A 465 -11.15 16.86 1.59
CA ALA A 465 -12.34 16.92 0.73
C ALA A 465 -13.23 15.65 0.79
N LYS A 466 -12.74 14.56 1.37
CA LYS A 466 -13.47 13.31 1.58
C LYS A 466 -13.75 13.00 3.06
N ASP A 467 -13.30 13.85 3.98
CA ASP A 467 -13.54 13.62 5.39
C ASP A 467 -15.05 13.54 5.65
N CYS A 468 -15.45 12.56 6.44
CA CYS A 468 -16.78 12.46 6.99
C CYS A 468 -16.63 12.68 8.50
N PRO A 469 -16.86 13.91 9.00
CA PRO A 469 -16.95 14.17 10.44
C PRO A 469 -18.02 13.29 11.09
N PRO A 470 -17.99 13.15 12.42
CA PRO A 470 -18.95 12.32 13.13
C PRO A 470 -20.39 12.66 12.80
N ALA A 471 -21.12 11.66 12.34
CA ALA A 471 -22.53 11.76 12.00
C ALA A 471 -23.27 10.47 12.33
N GLY A 472 -24.60 10.50 12.21
CA GLY A 472 -25.44 9.31 12.33
C GLY A 472 -25.25 8.29 11.21
N GLY A 473 -24.51 8.60 10.15
CA GLY A 473 -24.22 7.64 9.09
C GLY A 473 -23.05 8.03 8.19
N ALA A 474 -22.42 7.03 7.56
CA ALA A 474 -21.30 7.19 6.62
C ALA A 474 -21.16 5.96 5.71
N THR A 475 -20.52 6.14 4.55
CA THR A 475 -20.19 5.02 3.65
C THR A 475 -18.83 4.43 4.00
N ILE A 476 -18.82 3.24 4.59
CA ILE A 476 -17.63 2.50 5.01
C ILE A 476 -17.44 1.29 4.09
N LEU A 477 -16.29 1.18 3.42
CA LEU A 477 -15.96 0.08 2.50
C LEU A 477 -17.02 -0.16 1.40
N GLY A 478 -17.70 0.91 0.98
CA GLY A 478 -18.77 0.86 -0.02
C GLY A 478 -20.11 0.33 0.50
N ILE A 479 -20.31 0.34 1.83
CA ILE A 479 -21.54 0.03 2.54
C ILE A 479 -21.99 1.28 3.30
N GLU A 480 -23.25 1.67 3.12
CA GLU A 480 -23.89 2.75 3.88
C GLU A 480 -24.17 2.23 5.29
N VAL A 481 -23.54 2.82 6.30
CA VAL A 481 -23.71 2.53 7.72
C VAL A 481 -24.56 3.64 8.33
N ASP A 482 -25.60 3.29 9.07
CA ASP A 482 -26.48 4.22 9.79
C ASP A 482 -26.64 3.74 11.24
N VAL A 483 -26.27 4.62 12.16
CA VAL A 483 -26.28 4.46 13.62
C VAL A 483 -27.12 5.56 14.31
N SER A 484 -27.97 6.26 13.56
CA SER A 484 -28.80 7.36 14.07
C SER A 484 -29.83 6.91 15.11
N ILE A 485 -30.19 5.61 15.11
CA ILE A 485 -31.13 5.01 16.04
C ILE A 485 -30.34 4.37 17.19
N SER A 486 -30.58 4.84 18.42
CA SER A 486 -29.92 4.27 19.61
C SER A 486 -30.18 2.76 19.72
N GLY A 487 -29.11 1.99 19.99
CA GLY A 487 -29.17 0.53 20.11
C GLY A 487 -29.36 -0.20 18.78
N LYS A 488 -29.31 0.49 17.63
CA LYS A 488 -29.47 -0.11 16.32
C LYS A 488 -28.48 0.46 15.31
N MET A 489 -27.77 -0.43 14.64
CA MET A 489 -26.99 -0.10 13.45
C MET A 489 -27.65 -0.77 12.26
N THR A 490 -27.79 -0.04 11.15
CA THR A 490 -28.23 -0.58 9.87
C THR A 490 -27.15 -0.42 8.83
N CYS A 491 -27.04 -1.41 7.94
CA CYS A 491 -26.05 -1.43 6.87
C CYS A 491 -26.74 -1.73 5.55
N ARG A 492 -26.44 -0.95 4.51
CA ARG A 492 -27.07 -1.07 3.20
C ARG A 492 -26.03 -0.96 2.09
N LEU A 493 -26.23 -1.69 1.00
CA LEU A 493 -25.50 -1.40 -0.24
C LEU A 493 -25.95 -0.05 -0.78
N GLY A 494 -24.99 0.78 -1.18
CA GLY A 494 -25.27 2.05 -1.82
C GLY A 494 -26.16 1.88 -3.06
N GLN A 495 -27.05 2.85 -3.29
CA GLN A 495 -28.09 2.72 -4.31
C GLN A 495 -27.54 2.39 -5.70
N GLU A 496 -26.56 3.15 -6.17
CA GLU A 496 -25.92 2.93 -7.48
C GLU A 496 -25.29 1.53 -7.57
N ARG A 497 -24.57 1.11 -6.51
CA ARG A 497 -23.95 -0.22 -6.47
C ARG A 497 -25.00 -1.33 -6.51
N ARG A 498 -26.11 -1.14 -5.79
CA ARG A 498 -27.24 -2.08 -5.77
C ARG A 498 -27.89 -2.16 -7.15
N GLU A 499 -28.14 -1.03 -7.80
CA GLU A 499 -28.72 -0.97 -9.14
C GLU A 499 -27.81 -1.63 -10.18
N ASN A 500 -26.52 -1.29 -10.18
CA ASN A 500 -25.53 -1.91 -11.06
C ASN A 500 -25.44 -3.43 -10.84
N LEU A 501 -25.43 -3.88 -9.58
CA LEU A 501 -25.40 -5.31 -9.28
C LEU A 501 -26.69 -6.00 -9.73
N MET A 502 -27.84 -5.37 -9.54
CA MET A 502 -29.13 -5.88 -10.02
C MET A 502 -29.18 -5.96 -11.53
N ASN A 503 -28.64 -4.97 -12.24
CA ASN A 503 -28.53 -4.98 -13.70
C ASN A 503 -27.60 -6.09 -14.17
N ASP A 504 -26.41 -6.21 -13.58
CA ASP A 504 -25.44 -7.27 -13.92
C ASP A 504 -26.03 -8.67 -13.68
N VAL A 505 -26.72 -8.87 -12.56
CA VAL A 505 -27.40 -10.13 -12.24
C VAL A 505 -28.55 -10.39 -13.21
N SER A 506 -29.39 -9.40 -13.49
CA SER A 506 -30.52 -9.55 -14.41
C SER A 506 -30.05 -9.87 -15.83
N TYR A 507 -29.01 -9.17 -16.30
CA TYR A 507 -28.38 -9.43 -17.58
C TYR A 507 -27.84 -10.86 -17.64
N ALA A 508 -27.10 -11.29 -16.61
CA ALA A 508 -26.54 -12.65 -16.55
C ALA A 508 -27.60 -13.75 -16.44
N VAL A 509 -28.73 -13.48 -15.79
CA VAL A 509 -29.88 -14.40 -15.74
C VAL A 509 -30.53 -14.56 -17.11
N ILE A 510 -30.63 -13.48 -17.90
CA ILE A 510 -31.26 -13.51 -19.23
C ILE A 510 -30.31 -14.07 -20.30
N HIS A 511 -29.05 -13.64 -20.32
CA HIS A 511 -28.10 -13.89 -21.42
C HIS A 511 -27.05 -14.96 -21.09
N GLY A 512 -27.07 -15.51 -19.88
CA GLY A 512 -26.04 -16.41 -19.39
C GLY A 512 -24.89 -15.68 -18.68
N PHE A 513 -24.18 -16.41 -17.84
CA PHE A 513 -23.17 -15.84 -16.96
C PHE A 513 -21.86 -15.61 -17.69
N PRO A 514 -21.25 -14.42 -17.58
CA PRO A 514 -20.01 -14.13 -18.28
C PRO A 514 -18.86 -14.98 -17.74
N ALA A 515 -18.00 -15.47 -18.62
CA ALA A 515 -16.78 -16.18 -18.25
C ALA A 515 -15.63 -15.22 -17.88
N GLY A 516 -14.52 -15.77 -17.39
CA GLY A 516 -13.28 -15.02 -17.23
C GLY A 516 -13.36 -13.87 -16.22
N ALA A 517 -12.87 -12.69 -16.59
CA ALA A 517 -12.75 -11.54 -15.69
C ALA A 517 -14.11 -10.94 -15.33
N ALA A 518 -15.02 -10.83 -16.29
CA ALA A 518 -16.37 -10.32 -16.07
C ALA A 518 -17.15 -11.23 -15.11
N GLY A 519 -17.02 -12.55 -15.28
CA GLY A 519 -17.59 -13.51 -14.33
C GLY A 519 -17.02 -13.39 -12.92
N ARG A 520 -15.69 -13.30 -12.78
CA ARG A 520 -15.06 -13.09 -11.47
C ARG A 520 -15.49 -11.77 -10.82
N LYS A 521 -15.72 -10.72 -11.60
CA LYS A 521 -16.21 -9.42 -11.10
C LYS A 521 -17.62 -9.56 -10.54
N LEU A 522 -18.54 -10.16 -11.29
CA LEU A 522 -19.90 -10.42 -10.83
C LEU A 522 -19.92 -11.36 -9.61
N ALA A 523 -19.11 -12.42 -9.62
CA ALA A 523 -18.92 -13.33 -8.50
C ALA A 523 -18.40 -12.64 -7.22
N GLY A 524 -17.60 -11.59 -7.37
CA GLY A 524 -17.12 -10.77 -6.25
C GLY A 524 -18.17 -9.77 -5.75
N GLY A 525 -19.19 -9.45 -6.57
CA GLY A 525 -20.31 -8.59 -6.21
C GLY A 525 -21.46 -9.32 -5.53
N ILE A 526 -21.58 -10.65 -5.69
CA ILE A 526 -22.67 -11.47 -5.13
C ILE A 526 -22.14 -12.58 -4.19
N SER A 527 -23.04 -13.25 -3.47
CA SER A 527 -22.63 -14.37 -2.60
C SER A 527 -22.07 -15.54 -3.42
N ARG A 528 -21.05 -16.23 -2.89
CA ARG A 528 -20.40 -17.40 -3.55
C ARG A 528 -21.37 -18.54 -3.85
N THR A 529 -22.42 -18.70 -3.06
CA THR A 529 -23.43 -19.75 -3.21
C THR A 529 -24.35 -19.46 -4.39
N LEU A 530 -24.79 -18.20 -4.54
CA LEU A 530 -25.58 -17.75 -5.69
C LEU A 530 -24.79 -17.90 -6.99
N TRP A 531 -23.53 -17.46 -7.02
CA TRP A 531 -22.66 -17.59 -8.19
C TRP A 531 -22.53 -19.04 -8.70
N LYS A 532 -22.25 -20.00 -7.80
CA LYS A 532 -22.02 -21.41 -8.15
C LYS A 532 -23.23 -22.12 -8.79
N ARG A 533 -24.45 -21.71 -8.44
CA ARG A 533 -25.68 -22.32 -8.99
C ARG A 533 -25.95 -21.86 -10.39
N ILE A 534 -25.89 -20.54 -10.58
CA ILE A 534 -26.29 -19.99 -11.86
C ILE A 534 -25.24 -20.33 -12.93
N SER A 535 -23.97 -20.49 -12.54
CA SER A 535 -22.94 -21.04 -13.43
C SER A 535 -23.18 -22.50 -13.84
N LYS A 536 -23.72 -23.35 -12.95
CA LYS A 536 -24.06 -24.76 -13.26
C LYS A 536 -25.23 -24.87 -14.25
N ASN A 537 -26.22 -23.99 -14.15
CA ASN A 537 -27.40 -24.00 -15.01
C ASN A 537 -27.16 -23.40 -16.41
N ALA A 538 -26.22 -22.45 -16.54
CA ALA A 538 -25.86 -21.86 -17.83
C ALA A 538 -24.87 -22.72 -18.66
N TYR A 539 -24.08 -23.57 -18.00
CA TYR A 539 -23.13 -24.47 -18.65
C TYR A 539 -23.06 -25.81 -17.89
N PRO A 540 -23.70 -26.90 -18.36
CA PRO A 540 -23.72 -28.19 -17.69
C PRO A 540 -22.36 -28.95 -17.64
N GLY A 541 -21.23 -28.26 -17.78
CA GLY A 541 -19.89 -28.86 -17.84
C GLY A 541 -18.76 -28.10 -17.13
N VAL A 542 -19.03 -27.01 -16.40
CA VAL A 542 -17.96 -26.29 -15.66
C VAL A 542 -17.71 -26.99 -14.32
N ASP A 543 -16.91 -28.04 -14.37
CA ASP A 543 -16.42 -28.75 -13.20
C ASP A 543 -15.40 -27.91 -12.40
N ARG A 544 -15.27 -28.23 -11.11
CA ARG A 544 -14.61 -27.49 -10.03
C ARG A 544 -13.06 -27.51 -10.11
N SER A 545 -12.44 -27.32 -11.27
CA SER A 545 -10.97 -27.27 -11.38
C SER A 545 -10.35 -25.86 -11.17
N CYS A 546 -11.13 -24.78 -11.27
CA CYS A 546 -10.62 -23.40 -11.18
C CYS A 546 -10.15 -22.93 -9.77
N ARG A 547 -9.88 -23.85 -8.84
CA ARG A 547 -9.21 -23.53 -7.56
C ARG A 547 -7.80 -24.12 -7.42
N ALA A 548 -7.29 -24.85 -8.41
CA ALA A 548 -6.03 -25.57 -8.27
C ALA A 548 -5.07 -25.47 -9.48
N GLU A 549 -5.02 -24.34 -10.20
CA GLU A 549 -3.94 -24.12 -11.18
C GLU A 549 -3.33 -22.72 -11.02
N SER A 550 -2.45 -22.61 -10.02
CA SER A 550 -1.36 -21.63 -9.97
C SER A 550 -0.01 -22.33 -9.74
N ARG A 551 0.10 -23.58 -10.20
CA ARG A 551 1.38 -24.28 -10.40
C ARG A 551 1.44 -24.63 -11.88
N GLY A 552 2.56 -24.27 -12.50
CA GLY A 552 2.63 -24.02 -13.93
C GLY A 552 2.24 -25.17 -14.84
N CYS A 553 1.82 -24.80 -16.05
CA CYS A 553 2.01 -25.62 -17.24
C CYS A 553 2.34 -24.71 -18.42
N GLN A 554 3.47 -25.01 -19.04
CA GLN A 554 3.79 -24.66 -20.43
C GLN A 554 2.84 -25.41 -21.36
N CYS A 555 2.63 -24.87 -22.57
CA CYS A 555 2.52 -25.53 -23.88
C CYS A 555 1.81 -24.54 -24.84
N SER A 556 2.50 -23.96 -25.83
CA SER A 556 2.54 -24.44 -27.23
C SER A 556 1.13 -24.69 -27.77
N SER A 557 0.60 -23.90 -28.71
CA SER A 557 1.16 -23.51 -30.02
C SER A 557 0.52 -22.22 -30.50
#